data_AF-A0A3P5XC12-F1
#
_entry.id   AF-A0A3P5XC12-F1
#
_cell.length_a   1.000
_cell.length_b   1.000
_cell.length_c   1.000
_cell.angle_alpha   90.00
_cell.angle_beta   90.00
_cell.angle_gamma   90.00
#
_symmetry.space_group_name_H-M   'P 1'
#
loop_
_entity.id
_entity.type
_entity.pdbx_description
1 polymer ?
#
loop_
_entity_poly.entity_id
_entity_poly.type
_entity_poly.pdbx_seq_one_letter_code
_entity_poly.pdbx_strand_id
1 'polypeptide(L)'
;MKLINVRKGQFVYFQNKLHKVYSIKTFFKQSIHLIRLEDFEQQLATAKDIDFYKPKHLDSFIYIQKRYTLNKDVKAKVGDYILVINPKPDSLDHHHLHAIEMVSSIEKNGVISNKSNGIKHNEYWVMVPGLEDGATIIDLQHPDEKTAENQESLRGETDLPNTYIPKIGDVYQRNDSDPIMQAMVVAIQGQNVYLGGDLEVKMNILADKEKWSYVQNVLDY
;
A
#
# COMPACT_ATOMS: atom_id res chain seq x y z
N MET A 1 -22.50 -15.95 -12.39
CA MET A 1 -22.76 -16.19 -10.96
C MET A 1 -21.52 -15.71 -10.19
N LYS A 2 -21.54 -14.50 -9.63
CA LYS A 2 -20.37 -13.90 -8.94
C LYS A 2 -20.23 -14.52 -7.54
N LEU A 3 -19.00 -14.87 -7.15
CA LEU A 3 -18.68 -15.56 -5.89
C LEU A 3 -19.16 -14.76 -4.67
N ILE A 4 -19.93 -15.41 -3.79
CA ILE A 4 -20.66 -14.83 -2.66
C ILE A 4 -19.79 -14.57 -1.41
N ASN A 5 -18.50 -14.94 -1.42
CA ASN A 5 -17.67 -14.90 -0.21
C ASN A 5 -16.43 -14.00 -0.38
N VAL A 6 -16.64 -12.70 -0.20
CA VAL A 6 -15.56 -11.72 -0.09
C VAL A 6 -14.86 -11.88 1.26
N ARG A 7 -13.54 -11.77 1.29
CA ARG A 7 -12.72 -11.95 2.50
C ARG A 7 -11.67 -10.84 2.60
N LYS A 8 -11.33 -10.46 3.83
CA LYS A 8 -10.20 -9.57 4.12
C LYS A 8 -8.93 -10.08 3.44
N GLY A 9 -8.18 -9.18 2.83
CA GLY A 9 -6.95 -9.46 2.10
C GLY A 9 -7.14 -9.73 0.60
N GLN A 10 -8.34 -10.04 0.12
CA GLN A 10 -8.53 -10.31 -1.31
C GLN A 10 -8.19 -9.09 -2.17
N PHE A 11 -7.51 -9.34 -3.29
CA PHE A 11 -7.33 -8.36 -4.34
C PHE A 11 -8.59 -8.38 -5.21
N VAL A 12 -9.08 -7.20 -5.56
CA VAL A 12 -10.30 -7.04 -6.35
C VAL A 12 -10.15 -5.86 -7.29
N TYR A 13 -10.82 -5.93 -8.43
CA TYR A 13 -11.05 -4.76 -9.25
C TYR A 13 -12.36 -4.09 -8.83
N PHE A 14 -12.31 -2.76 -8.75
CA PHE A 14 -13.46 -1.89 -8.55
C PHE A 14 -13.22 -0.63 -9.37
N GLN A 15 -14.22 -0.22 -10.16
CA GLN A 15 -14.09 0.93 -11.08
C GLN A 15 -12.82 0.87 -11.96
N ASN A 16 -12.56 -0.31 -12.53
CA ASN A 16 -11.37 -0.60 -13.36
C ASN A 16 -10.01 -0.48 -12.65
N LYS A 17 -9.95 -0.27 -11.34
CA LYS A 17 -8.69 -0.09 -10.58
C LYS A 17 -8.46 -1.23 -9.60
N LEU A 18 -7.19 -1.57 -9.34
CA LEU A 18 -6.81 -2.62 -8.41
C LEU A 18 -6.89 -2.16 -6.93
N HIS A 19 -7.62 -2.93 -6.15
CA HIS A 19 -7.88 -2.68 -4.74
C HIS A 19 -7.60 -3.92 -3.89
N LYS A 20 -7.49 -3.70 -2.58
CA LYS A 20 -7.47 -4.74 -1.56
C LYS A 20 -8.62 -4.57 -0.58
N VAL A 21 -9.29 -5.67 -0.23
CA VAL A 21 -10.32 -5.67 0.81
C VAL A 21 -9.66 -5.58 2.18
N TYR A 22 -9.92 -4.51 2.95
CA TYR A 22 -9.37 -4.37 4.30
C TYR A 22 -10.38 -4.67 5.41
N SER A 23 -11.69 -4.47 5.15
CA SER A 23 -12.75 -4.75 6.12
C SER A 23 -14.08 -5.09 5.43
N ILE A 24 -14.96 -5.80 6.15
CA ILE A 24 -16.30 -6.17 5.69
C ILE A 24 -17.28 -5.90 6.83
N LYS A 25 -18.25 -5.01 6.62
CA LYS A 25 -19.29 -4.67 7.60
C LYS A 25 -20.61 -5.35 7.23
N THR A 26 -20.97 -6.38 7.99
CA THR A 26 -22.16 -7.20 7.75
C THR A 26 -23.48 -6.48 8.05
N PHE A 27 -23.47 -5.48 8.95
CA PHE A 27 -24.68 -4.78 9.39
C PHE A 27 -25.31 -3.82 8.36
N PHE A 28 -24.53 -3.30 7.40
CA PHE A 28 -25.01 -2.34 6.38
C PHE A 28 -24.92 -2.91 4.97
N LYS A 29 -25.90 -3.73 4.56
CA LYS A 29 -25.99 -4.31 3.20
C LYS A 29 -24.71 -5.03 2.70
N GLN A 30 -23.92 -5.61 3.61
CA GLN A 30 -22.61 -6.20 3.30
C GLN A 30 -21.65 -5.21 2.62
N SER A 31 -21.47 -4.04 3.23
CA SER A 31 -20.49 -3.05 2.76
C SER A 31 -19.07 -3.61 2.86
N ILE A 32 -18.36 -3.54 1.75
CA ILE A 32 -16.99 -3.97 1.60
C ILE A 32 -16.12 -2.74 1.53
N HIS A 33 -15.17 -2.68 2.44
CA HIS A 33 -14.22 -1.60 2.53
C HIS A 33 -12.96 -1.96 1.74
N LEU A 34 -12.67 -1.15 0.75
CA LEU A 34 -11.57 -1.30 -0.19
C LEU A 34 -10.52 -0.23 0.06
N ILE A 35 -9.27 -0.58 -0.19
CA ILE A 35 -8.17 0.37 -0.29
C ILE A 35 -7.51 0.22 -1.66
N ARG A 36 -7.37 1.31 -2.40
CA ARG A 36 -6.72 1.31 -3.71
C ARG A 36 -5.21 1.14 -3.52
N LEU A 37 -4.60 0.20 -4.22
CA LEU A 37 -3.17 -0.10 -3.98
C LEU A 37 -2.25 1.04 -4.42
N GLU A 38 -2.63 1.77 -5.47
CA GLU A 38 -1.87 2.88 -6.06
C GLU A 38 -1.57 4.00 -5.04
N ASP A 39 -2.56 4.42 -4.26
CA ASP A 39 -2.49 5.65 -3.45
C ASP A 39 -3.20 5.57 -2.09
N PHE A 40 -3.70 4.39 -1.72
CA PHE A 40 -4.44 4.13 -0.50
C PHE A 40 -5.74 4.91 -0.36
N GLU A 41 -6.38 5.31 -1.46
CA GLU A 41 -7.74 5.82 -1.40
C GLU A 41 -8.69 4.75 -0.83
N GLN A 42 -9.48 5.13 0.19
CA GLN A 42 -10.49 4.25 0.76
C GLN A 42 -11.78 4.37 -0.02
N GLN A 43 -12.34 3.21 -0.40
CA GLN A 43 -13.58 3.16 -1.15
C GLN A 43 -14.57 2.16 -0.53
N LEU A 44 -15.86 2.42 -0.73
CA LEU A 44 -16.95 1.57 -0.27
C LEU A 44 -17.61 0.93 -1.48
N ALA A 45 -17.70 -0.39 -1.45
CA ALA A 45 -18.33 -1.18 -2.51
C ALA A 45 -19.29 -2.21 -1.94
N THR A 46 -20.09 -2.83 -2.81
CA THR A 46 -20.82 -4.05 -2.50
C THR A 46 -20.22 -5.23 -3.26
N ALA A 47 -20.55 -6.46 -2.85
CA ALA A 47 -20.01 -7.67 -3.48
C ALA A 47 -20.33 -7.79 -4.98
N LYS A 48 -21.35 -7.07 -5.46
CA LYS A 48 -21.75 -7.08 -6.88
C LYS A 48 -20.85 -6.20 -7.75
N ASP A 49 -20.29 -5.15 -7.15
CA ASP A 49 -19.56 -4.08 -7.86
C ASP A 49 -18.07 -4.42 -8.04
N ILE A 50 -17.61 -5.50 -7.42
CA ILE A 50 -16.21 -5.90 -7.41
C ILE A 50 -16.00 -7.21 -8.16
N ASP A 51 -14.79 -7.36 -8.72
CA ASP A 51 -14.35 -8.58 -9.37
C ASP A 51 -13.09 -9.12 -8.71
N PHE A 52 -13.13 -10.40 -8.32
CA PHE A 52 -12.01 -11.02 -7.62
C PHE A 52 -10.77 -11.17 -8.53
N TYR A 53 -9.61 -10.79 -8.00
CA TYR A 53 -8.32 -11.03 -8.60
C TYR A 53 -7.44 -11.90 -7.69
N LYS A 54 -6.82 -12.94 -8.25
CA LYS A 54 -5.87 -13.79 -7.54
C LYS A 54 -4.45 -13.38 -7.96
N PRO A 55 -3.63 -12.83 -7.05
CA PRO A 55 -2.22 -12.53 -7.34
C PRO A 55 -1.44 -13.75 -7.83
N LYS A 56 -0.55 -13.52 -8.78
CA LYS A 56 0.31 -14.50 -9.45
C LYS A 56 1.76 -14.02 -9.45
N HIS A 57 2.65 -14.97 -9.65
CA HIS A 57 4.04 -14.67 -9.88
C HIS A 57 4.18 -13.85 -11.17
N LEU A 58 5.03 -12.83 -11.13
CA LEU A 58 5.27 -11.82 -12.16
C LEU A 58 4.11 -10.85 -12.39
N ASP A 59 3.10 -10.81 -11.53
CA ASP A 59 2.18 -9.67 -11.52
C ASP A 59 2.92 -8.42 -11.06
N SER A 60 2.68 -7.32 -11.77
CA SER A 60 3.23 -6.00 -11.47
C SER A 60 2.13 -4.99 -11.23
N PHE A 61 2.22 -4.28 -10.11
CA PHE A 61 1.23 -3.30 -9.69
C PHE A 61 1.87 -2.13 -8.96
N ILE A 62 1.17 -1.00 -8.96
CA ILE A 62 1.54 0.15 -8.13
C ILE A 62 1.09 -0.09 -6.68
N TYR A 63 2.03 0.04 -5.75
CA TYR A 63 1.79 0.06 -4.31
C TYR A 63 2.45 1.31 -3.71
N ILE A 64 1.65 2.21 -3.11
CA ILE A 64 2.16 3.48 -2.56
C ILE A 64 2.98 4.24 -3.63
N GLN A 65 2.36 4.50 -4.78
CA GLN A 65 2.89 5.26 -5.92
C GLN A 65 4.18 4.68 -6.54
N LYS A 66 4.58 3.46 -6.18
CA LYS A 66 5.74 2.77 -6.74
C LYS A 66 5.34 1.47 -7.38
N ARG A 67 5.95 1.20 -8.53
CA ARG A 67 5.81 -0.06 -9.27
C ARG A 67 6.57 -1.16 -8.52
N TYR A 68 5.92 -2.31 -8.34
CA TYR A 68 6.57 -3.53 -7.87
C TYR A 68 6.13 -4.72 -8.71
N THR A 69 7.00 -5.71 -8.87
CA THR A 69 6.68 -7.02 -9.43
C THR A 69 6.78 -8.12 -8.37
N LEU A 70 5.78 -8.99 -8.29
CA LEU A 70 5.77 -10.15 -7.39
C LEU A 70 6.69 -11.25 -7.89
N ASN A 71 7.75 -11.52 -7.14
CA ASN A 71 8.71 -12.56 -7.47
C ASN A 71 8.81 -13.62 -6.36
N LYS A 72 8.54 -14.88 -6.71
CA LYS A 72 8.62 -16.02 -5.78
C LYS A 72 10.03 -16.60 -5.65
N ASP A 73 10.90 -16.31 -6.63
CA ASP A 73 12.23 -16.89 -6.75
C ASP A 73 13.31 -15.98 -6.11
N VAL A 74 12.92 -14.76 -5.71
CA VAL A 74 13.78 -13.79 -5.02
C VAL A 74 13.67 -13.96 -3.51
N LYS A 75 14.81 -13.89 -2.81
CA LYS A 75 14.85 -13.81 -1.35
C LYS A 75 14.76 -12.35 -0.89
N ALA A 76 13.92 -12.11 0.10
CA ALA A 76 13.73 -10.78 0.65
C ALA A 76 14.99 -10.27 1.37
N LYS A 77 15.17 -8.95 1.37
CA LYS A 77 16.15 -8.20 2.15
C LYS A 77 15.43 -7.27 3.12
N VAL A 78 16.16 -6.77 4.11
CA VAL A 78 15.64 -5.75 5.03
C VAL A 78 15.20 -4.51 4.23
N GLY A 79 13.98 -4.03 4.51
CA GLY A 79 13.34 -2.93 3.79
C GLY A 79 12.51 -3.33 2.57
N ASP A 80 12.60 -4.57 2.10
CA ASP A 80 11.74 -5.04 1.01
C ASP A 80 10.29 -5.20 1.49
N TYR A 81 9.35 -5.04 0.56
CA TYR A 81 7.96 -5.45 0.79
C TYR A 81 7.76 -6.91 0.40
N ILE A 82 6.92 -7.60 1.16
CA ILE A 82 6.49 -8.96 0.86
C ILE A 82 4.97 -9.05 0.79
N LEU A 83 4.47 -9.91 -0.08
CA LEU A 83 3.07 -10.29 -0.13
C LEU A 83 2.91 -11.70 0.40
N VAL A 84 2.14 -11.87 1.47
CA VAL A 84 1.83 -13.19 2.02
C VAL A 84 0.88 -13.94 1.08
N ILE A 85 1.30 -15.08 0.55
CA ILE A 85 0.54 -15.89 -0.41
C ILE A 85 0.03 -17.22 0.16
N ASN A 86 0.61 -17.69 1.26
CA ASN A 86 0.24 -18.95 1.88
C ASN A 86 0.43 -18.88 3.42
N PRO A 87 -0.40 -18.12 4.14
CA PRO A 87 -0.22 -17.90 5.57
C PRO A 87 -0.37 -19.19 6.38
N LYS A 88 0.61 -19.45 7.23
CA LYS A 88 0.67 -20.49 8.25
C LYS A 88 1.26 -19.88 9.54
N PRO A 89 0.56 -18.88 10.12
CA PRO A 89 1.05 -18.17 11.30
C PRO A 89 1.27 -19.12 12.47
N ASP A 90 2.36 -18.92 13.21
CA ASP A 90 2.55 -19.56 14.49
C ASP A 90 1.71 -18.83 15.57
N SER A 91 1.69 -19.31 16.81
CA SER A 91 0.72 -18.85 17.83
C SER A 91 0.80 -17.36 18.19
N LEU A 92 1.91 -16.68 17.88
CA LEU A 92 2.12 -15.26 18.15
C LEU A 92 2.01 -14.38 16.90
N ASP A 93 1.87 -14.98 15.71
CA ASP A 93 1.83 -14.26 14.45
C ASP A 93 0.40 -13.95 14.03
N HIS A 94 0.21 -12.77 13.45
CA HIS A 94 -1.09 -12.25 13.04
C HIS A 94 -1.17 -11.93 11.54
N HIS A 95 -0.17 -12.38 10.76
CA HIS A 95 -0.21 -12.24 9.31
C HIS A 95 -1.33 -13.11 8.72
N HIS A 96 -1.85 -12.66 7.58
CA HIS A 96 -2.97 -13.29 6.90
C HIS A 96 -2.75 -13.25 5.40
N LEU A 97 -3.62 -13.92 4.66
CA LEU A 97 -3.51 -14.02 3.21
C LEU A 97 -3.50 -12.62 2.59
N HIS A 98 -2.53 -12.40 1.71
CA HIS A 98 -2.22 -11.15 1.01
C HIS A 98 -1.92 -9.96 1.93
N ALA A 99 -1.53 -10.18 3.19
CA ALA A 99 -0.88 -9.15 3.97
C ALA A 99 0.34 -8.63 3.20
N ILE A 100 0.44 -7.29 3.09
CA ILE A 100 1.63 -6.63 2.56
C ILE A 100 2.36 -6.09 3.78
N GLU A 101 3.58 -6.55 4.00
CA GLU A 101 4.39 -6.19 5.16
C GLU A 101 5.81 -5.87 4.73
N MET A 102 6.47 -4.97 5.46
CA MET A 102 7.87 -4.62 5.20
C MET A 102 8.76 -5.53 6.04
N VAL A 103 9.85 -6.02 5.47
CA VAL A 103 10.84 -6.83 6.17
C VAL A 103 11.65 -5.96 7.13
N SER A 104 11.61 -6.28 8.41
CA SER A 104 12.39 -5.61 9.46
C SER A 104 13.71 -6.33 9.73
N SER A 105 13.72 -7.67 9.71
CA SER A 105 14.94 -8.47 9.83
C SER A 105 14.84 -9.80 9.07
N ILE A 106 15.99 -10.41 8.79
CA ILE A 106 16.10 -11.71 8.11
C ILE A 106 16.46 -12.79 9.13
N GLU A 107 15.72 -13.89 9.12
CA GLU A 107 16.03 -15.09 9.89
C GLU A 107 16.39 -16.26 8.97
N LYS A 108 16.90 -17.34 9.56
CA LYS A 108 17.33 -18.53 8.80
C LYS A 108 16.20 -19.16 7.97
N ASN A 109 14.97 -19.14 8.50
CA ASN A 109 13.82 -19.83 7.93
C ASN A 109 12.75 -18.89 7.35
N GLY A 110 12.98 -17.58 7.39
CA GLY A 110 11.97 -16.59 7.07
C GLY A 110 12.42 -15.17 7.31
N VAL A 111 11.46 -14.31 7.57
CA VAL A 111 11.68 -12.89 7.87
C VAL A 111 10.84 -12.48 9.06
N ILE A 112 11.31 -11.47 9.79
CA ILE A 112 10.46 -10.74 10.73
C ILE A 112 9.97 -9.49 10.00
N SER A 113 8.67 -9.20 10.13
CA SER A 113 8.08 -8.01 9.54
C SER A 113 8.13 -6.79 10.47
N ASN A 114 7.77 -5.63 9.95
CA ASN A 114 7.56 -4.40 10.72
C ASN A 114 6.38 -4.48 11.71
N LYS A 115 5.59 -5.56 11.67
CA LYS A 115 4.52 -5.87 12.63
C LYS A 115 4.90 -6.96 13.63
N SER A 116 6.18 -7.31 13.68
CA SER A 116 6.70 -8.37 14.55
C SER A 116 6.13 -9.76 14.26
N ASN A 117 5.67 -10.01 13.02
CA ASN A 117 5.27 -11.35 12.58
C ASN A 117 6.48 -12.11 12.03
N GLY A 118 6.64 -13.37 12.42
CA GLY A 118 7.53 -14.33 11.76
C GLY A 118 6.85 -14.93 10.54
N ILE A 119 7.43 -14.73 9.35
CA ILE A 119 6.87 -15.20 8.09
C ILE A 119 7.90 -16.08 7.38
N LYS A 120 7.59 -17.38 7.20
CA LYS A 120 8.50 -18.35 6.58
C LYS A 120 8.65 -18.07 5.09
N HIS A 121 9.80 -18.44 4.51
CA HIS A 121 10.11 -18.17 3.08
C HIS A 121 9.09 -18.78 2.09
N ASN A 122 8.36 -19.82 2.47
CA ASN A 122 7.34 -20.45 1.63
C ASN A 122 5.93 -19.82 1.79
N GLU A 123 5.77 -18.84 2.66
CA GLU A 123 4.50 -18.17 2.94
C GLU A 123 4.33 -16.86 2.18
N TYR A 124 5.41 -16.31 1.60
CA TYR A 124 5.41 -15.01 0.94
C TYR A 124 6.11 -15.01 -0.41
N TRP A 125 5.80 -14.01 -1.22
CA TRP A 125 6.59 -13.58 -2.39
C TRP A 125 7.13 -12.17 -2.16
N VAL A 126 8.27 -11.85 -2.77
CA VAL A 126 8.89 -10.53 -2.65
C VAL A 126 8.25 -9.58 -3.65
N MET A 127 7.96 -8.36 -3.23
CA MET A 127 7.61 -7.26 -4.11
C MET A 127 8.90 -6.57 -4.54
N VAL A 128 9.45 -7.00 -5.67
CA VAL A 128 10.68 -6.45 -6.24
C VAL A 128 10.37 -5.07 -6.83
N PRO A 129 11.10 -4.00 -6.48
CA PRO A 129 10.87 -2.67 -7.05
C PRO A 129 11.09 -2.65 -8.57
N GLY A 130 10.19 -1.98 -9.28
CA GLY A 130 10.25 -1.85 -10.74
C GLY A 130 9.43 -2.89 -11.50
N LEU A 131 9.59 -2.89 -12.81
CA LEU A 131 8.94 -3.81 -13.74
C LEU A 131 9.96 -4.85 -14.22
N GLU A 132 9.90 -6.05 -13.65
CA GLU A 132 10.75 -7.17 -14.09
C GLU A 132 10.39 -7.66 -15.50
N ASP A 133 11.35 -8.31 -16.16
CA ASP A 133 11.13 -8.92 -17.47
C ASP A 133 10.05 -9.99 -17.42
N GLY A 134 9.14 -9.96 -18.40
CA GLY A 134 8.00 -10.89 -18.47
C GLY A 134 6.88 -10.59 -17.46
N ALA A 135 6.94 -9.46 -16.75
CA ALA A 135 5.90 -9.06 -15.83
C ALA A 135 4.58 -8.69 -16.52
N THR A 136 3.47 -9.00 -15.86
CA THR A 136 2.12 -8.64 -16.30
C THR A 136 1.63 -7.46 -15.47
N ILE A 137 1.35 -6.32 -16.11
CA ILE A 137 0.78 -5.14 -15.43
C ILE A 137 -0.69 -5.41 -15.11
N ILE A 138 -1.08 -5.18 -13.85
CA ILE A 138 -2.43 -5.51 -13.33
C ILE A 138 -3.11 -4.32 -12.63
N ASP A 139 -2.65 -3.08 -12.87
CA ASP A 139 -3.25 -1.88 -12.25
C ASP A 139 -4.72 -1.71 -12.66
N LEU A 140 -5.04 -2.09 -13.90
CA LEU A 140 -6.35 -1.96 -14.52
C LEU A 140 -6.91 -3.31 -14.93
N GLN A 141 -8.23 -3.49 -14.75
CA GLN A 141 -8.94 -4.69 -15.21
C GLN A 141 -9.03 -4.75 -16.74
N HIS A 142 -9.31 -3.58 -17.32
CA HIS A 142 -9.52 -3.32 -18.74
C HIS A 142 -8.64 -2.12 -19.13
N PRO A 143 -7.37 -2.35 -19.53
CA PRO A 143 -6.43 -1.27 -19.84
C PRO A 143 -6.85 -0.44 -21.07
N ASP A 144 -7.63 -1.02 -21.98
CA ASP A 144 -8.12 -0.34 -23.19
C ASP A 144 -9.34 0.57 -22.93
N GLU A 145 -9.96 0.46 -21.75
CA GLU A 145 -11.08 1.31 -21.37
C GLU A 145 -10.58 2.64 -20.81
N LYS A 146 -11.01 3.74 -21.44
CA LYS A 146 -10.77 5.09 -20.92
C LYS A 146 -11.63 5.31 -19.67
N THR A 147 -11.07 5.09 -18.49
CA THR A 147 -11.70 5.52 -17.22
C THR A 147 -11.83 7.05 -17.23
N ALA A 148 -12.90 7.61 -16.64
CA ALA A 148 -13.13 9.06 -16.58
C ALA A 148 -11.98 9.84 -15.87
N GLU A 149 -11.18 9.15 -15.05
CA GLU A 149 -9.98 9.67 -14.39
C GLU A 149 -8.70 9.58 -15.26
N ASN A 150 -8.73 8.93 -16.43
CA ASN A 150 -7.55 8.69 -17.29
C ASN A 150 -7.14 9.90 -18.16
N GLN A 151 -7.67 11.11 -17.93
CA GLN A 151 -7.25 12.29 -18.71
C GLN A 151 -5.94 12.91 -18.23
N GLU A 152 -5.45 12.58 -17.03
CA GLU A 152 -4.19 13.16 -16.50
C GLU A 152 -3.03 12.16 -16.34
N SER A 153 -3.30 10.84 -16.34
CA SER A 153 -2.31 9.82 -15.92
C SER A 153 -1.57 9.09 -17.05
N LEU A 154 -1.92 9.30 -18.32
CA LEU A 154 -1.33 8.55 -19.46
C LEU A 154 -0.25 9.32 -20.24
N ARG A 155 0.29 10.42 -19.70
CA ARG A 155 1.40 11.16 -20.33
C ARG A 155 2.47 11.50 -19.30
N GLY A 156 3.25 10.49 -18.91
CA GLY A 156 4.40 10.73 -18.04
C GLY A 156 5.06 9.48 -17.45
N GLU A 157 5.14 8.36 -18.18
CA GLU A 157 6.06 7.27 -17.79
C GLU A 157 7.48 7.62 -18.24
N THR A 158 8.08 8.59 -17.54
CA THR A 158 9.53 8.80 -17.50
C THR A 158 9.80 9.50 -16.19
N ASP A 159 10.45 8.82 -15.25
CA ASP A 159 10.94 9.34 -13.97
C ASP A 159 9.94 10.20 -13.18
N LEU A 160 9.02 9.57 -12.45
CA LEU A 160 8.29 10.26 -11.38
C LEU A 160 9.20 10.39 -10.16
N PRO A 161 9.66 11.61 -9.79
CA PRO A 161 10.39 11.80 -8.54
C PRO A 161 9.45 11.53 -7.38
N ASN A 162 9.79 10.46 -6.67
CA ASN A 162 9.29 9.97 -5.38
C ASN A 162 8.90 11.08 -4.36
N THR A 163 7.76 11.73 -4.57
CA THR A 163 7.26 12.80 -3.71
C THR A 163 5.92 12.36 -3.16
N TYR A 164 5.96 11.68 -2.02
CA TYR A 164 4.76 11.39 -1.25
C TYR A 164 4.04 12.70 -0.91
N ILE A 165 2.76 12.79 -1.28
CA ILE A 165 1.92 13.96 -1.03
C ILE A 165 1.34 13.80 0.39
N PRO A 166 1.66 14.70 1.33
CA PRO A 166 1.11 14.67 2.69
C PRO A 166 -0.42 14.73 2.67
N LYS A 167 -1.06 13.95 3.53
CA LYS A 167 -2.51 13.92 3.78
C LYS A 167 -2.81 14.43 5.18
N ILE A 168 -4.02 14.96 5.38
CA ILE A 168 -4.50 15.33 6.72
C ILE A 168 -4.49 14.08 7.62
N GLY A 169 -3.94 14.23 8.82
CA GLY A 169 -3.74 13.13 9.77
C GLY A 169 -2.37 12.43 9.66
N ASP A 170 -1.56 12.71 8.63
CA ASP A 170 -0.20 12.18 8.57
C ASP A 170 0.65 12.79 9.70
N VAL A 171 1.39 11.95 10.40
CA VAL A 171 2.34 12.31 11.45
C VAL A 171 3.74 12.22 10.86
N TYR A 172 4.48 13.32 10.94
CA TYR A 172 5.87 13.38 10.54
C TYR A 172 6.76 13.62 11.76
N GLN A 173 7.91 12.96 11.76
CA GLN A 173 8.99 13.21 12.71
C GLN A 173 10.03 14.11 12.06
N ARG A 174 10.46 15.13 12.80
CA ARG A 174 11.56 15.99 12.42
C ARG A 174 12.87 15.34 12.87
N ASN A 175 13.76 15.05 11.92
CA ASN A 175 15.02 14.36 12.15
C ASN A 175 16.15 15.30 12.61
N ASP A 176 16.04 16.60 12.31
CA ASP A 176 17.02 17.64 12.64
C ASP A 176 16.70 18.42 13.92
N SER A 177 15.73 17.97 14.73
CA SER A 177 15.35 18.61 15.99
C SER A 177 15.86 17.85 17.21
N ASP A 178 16.44 18.58 18.18
CA ASP A 178 16.72 18.10 19.54
C ASP A 178 16.01 19.02 20.55
N PRO A 179 14.98 18.56 21.28
CA PRO A 179 14.46 17.19 21.34
C PRO A 179 13.71 16.73 20.08
N ILE A 180 13.55 15.40 19.92
CA ILE A 180 12.79 14.79 18.82
C ILE A 180 11.36 15.35 18.79
N MET A 181 10.99 15.96 17.67
CA MET A 181 9.67 16.55 17.47
C MET A 181 8.86 15.71 16.48
N GLN A 182 7.61 15.41 16.83
CA GLN A 182 6.63 14.83 15.92
C GLN A 182 5.44 15.76 15.79
N ALA A 183 4.95 15.94 14.58
CA ALA A 183 3.81 16.82 14.31
C ALA A 183 2.90 16.22 13.25
N MET A 184 1.59 16.43 13.44
CA MET A 184 0.55 15.91 12.55
C MET A 184 0.10 16.97 11.56
N VAL A 185 -0.16 16.60 10.31
CA VAL A 185 -0.80 17.46 9.32
C VAL A 185 -2.24 17.74 9.72
N VAL A 186 -2.53 18.99 10.06
CA VAL A 186 -3.87 19.46 10.48
C VAL A 186 -4.63 20.15 9.35
N ALA A 187 -3.92 20.79 8.42
CA ALA A 187 -4.51 21.43 7.25
C ALA A 187 -3.50 21.52 6.10
N ILE A 188 -4.02 21.61 4.87
CA ILE A 188 -3.22 21.83 3.66
C ILE A 188 -3.90 22.93 2.86
N GLN A 189 -3.14 23.97 2.48
CA GLN A 189 -3.61 25.06 1.65
C GLN A 189 -2.63 25.27 0.50
N GLY A 190 -3.01 24.76 -0.69
CA GLY A 190 -2.12 24.78 -1.85
C GLY A 190 -0.84 23.98 -1.57
N GLN A 191 0.31 24.64 -1.59
CA GLN A 191 1.62 24.03 -1.31
C GLN A 191 2.05 24.15 0.17
N ASN A 192 1.26 24.83 0.99
CA ASN A 192 1.54 25.00 2.41
C ASN A 192 0.84 23.90 3.20
N VAL A 193 1.59 23.29 4.10
CA VAL A 193 1.15 22.23 5.00
C VAL A 193 1.26 22.77 6.43
N TYR A 194 0.13 22.73 7.13
CA TYR A 194 0.05 23.15 8.52
C TYR A 194 0.14 21.90 9.39
N LEU A 195 1.14 21.90 10.25
CA LEU A 195 1.41 20.87 11.24
C LEU A 195 0.91 21.34 12.62
N GLY A 196 0.49 20.40 13.46
CA GLY A 196 0.07 20.69 14.84
C GLY A 196 1.17 21.43 15.62
N GLY A 197 0.77 22.42 16.43
CA GLY A 197 1.71 23.31 17.13
C GLY A 197 2.06 24.58 16.34
N ASP A 198 1.16 25.06 15.50
CA ASP A 198 1.29 26.29 14.69
C ASP A 198 2.50 26.32 13.75
N LEU A 199 2.92 25.14 13.27
CA LEU A 199 4.06 25.00 12.38
C LEU A 199 3.60 24.95 10.93
N GLU A 200 4.05 25.91 10.11
CA GLU A 200 3.78 25.95 8.67
C GLU A 200 5.03 25.53 7.88
N VAL A 201 4.90 24.54 7.01
CA VAL A 201 5.97 24.07 6.13
C VAL A 201 5.48 23.92 4.70
N LYS A 202 6.39 24.07 3.72
CA LYS A 202 6.05 23.76 2.33
C LYS A 202 6.05 22.26 2.10
N MET A 203 5.17 21.79 1.23
CA MET A 203 5.02 20.36 0.91
C MET A 203 6.33 19.68 0.48
N ASN A 204 7.20 20.38 -0.25
CA ASN A 204 8.50 19.86 -0.66
C ASN A 204 9.49 19.66 0.50
N ILE A 205 9.32 20.36 1.63
CA ILE A 205 10.14 20.18 2.82
C ILE A 205 9.82 18.87 3.52
N LEU A 206 8.55 18.43 3.48
CA LEU A 206 8.15 17.12 4.02
C LEU A 206 8.60 15.95 3.14
N ALA A 207 8.96 16.21 1.88
CA ALA A 207 9.55 15.22 1.00
C ALA A 207 11.07 15.02 1.23
N ASP A 208 11.71 15.94 1.94
CA ASP A 208 13.13 15.86 2.31
C ASP A 208 13.32 14.87 3.46
N LYS A 209 13.73 13.64 3.11
CA LYS A 209 13.94 12.53 4.05
C LYS A 209 15.08 12.77 5.04
N GLU A 210 15.98 13.72 4.78
CA GLU A 210 17.02 14.08 5.75
C GLU A 210 16.42 14.88 6.90
N LYS A 211 15.38 15.69 6.63
CA LYS A 211 14.73 16.56 7.62
C LYS A 211 13.48 15.97 8.23
N TRP A 212 12.69 15.24 7.45
CA TRP A 212 11.39 14.73 7.88
C TRP A 212 11.17 13.27 7.50
N SER A 213 10.65 12.50 8.45
CA SER A 213 10.29 11.10 8.27
C SER A 213 8.80 10.91 8.51
N TYR A 214 8.08 10.32 7.55
CA TYR A 214 6.70 9.89 7.78
C TYR A 214 6.67 8.78 8.84
N VAL A 215 5.76 8.91 9.81
CA VAL A 215 5.59 7.95 10.92
C VAL A 215 4.33 7.11 10.68
N GLN A 216 3.17 7.74 10.65
CA GLN A 216 1.86 7.08 10.55
C GLN A 216 0.76 8.08 10.18
N ASN A 217 -0.42 7.62 9.74
CA ASN A 217 -1.62 8.46 9.69
C ASN A 217 -2.54 8.10 10.86
N VAL A 218 -3.05 9.09 11.60
CA VAL A 218 -3.92 8.83 12.75
C VAL A 218 -5.30 8.27 12.39
N LEU A 219 -5.71 8.37 11.12
CA LEU A 219 -6.96 7.78 10.61
C LEU A 219 -6.79 6.31 10.19
N ASP A 220 -5.57 5.75 10.28
CA ASP A 220 -5.29 4.35 9.96
C ASP A 220 -5.55 3.39 11.15
N TYR A 221 -6.20 3.86 12.24
CA TYR A 221 -6.62 3.07 13.40
C TYR A 221 -8.10 2.66 13.37
#